data_AF-B1IHA7-F1
#
_entry.id   AF-B1IHA7-F1
#
_cell.length_a   1.000
_cell.length_b   1.000
_cell.length_c   1.000
_cell.angle_alpha   90.00
_cell.angle_beta   90.00
_cell.angle_gamma   90.00
#
_symmetry.space_group_name_H-M   'P 1'
#
loop_
_entity.id
_entity.type
_entity.pdbx_description
1 polymer ?
#
loop_
_entity_poly.entity_id
_entity_poly.type
_entity_poly.pdbx_seq_one_letter_code
_entity_poly.pdbx_strand_id
1 'polypeptide(L)'
;MYRFEEKQTHVHEFLGSTRLAEIQTDPHNHRFAGISGEAIRRGNSHVHNINTNTDFSDHFHMINVTTSPAIPVGNGRHVHFVSGVTTLNDGHRHEFIFATLI
;
A
#
# COMPACT_ATOMS: atom_id res chain seq x y z
N MET A 1 -33.85 -1.81 -10.96
CA MET A 1 -32.44 -1.45 -11.26
C MET A 1 -31.61 -2.70 -11.11
N TYR A 2 -31.07 -3.25 -12.19
CA TYR A 2 -30.16 -4.40 -12.10
C TYR A 2 -28.79 -3.88 -11.68
N ARG A 3 -28.37 -4.26 -10.48
CA ARG A 3 -27.02 -4.02 -9.97
C ARG A 3 -26.14 -5.07 -10.63
N PHE A 4 -25.35 -4.69 -11.63
CA PHE A 4 -24.27 -5.56 -12.11
C PHE A 4 -23.32 -5.74 -10.93
N GLU A 5 -23.28 -6.95 -10.38
CA GLU A 5 -22.18 -7.33 -9.49
C GLU A 5 -20.91 -7.32 -10.31
N GLU A 6 -20.00 -6.38 -10.02
CA GLU A 6 -18.65 -6.45 -10.57
C GLU A 6 -18.03 -7.75 -10.10
N LYS A 7 -17.72 -8.65 -11.06
CA LYS A 7 -17.05 -9.90 -10.75
C LYS A 7 -15.68 -9.59 -10.16
N GLN A 8 -15.37 -10.25 -9.04
CA GLN A 8 -14.04 -10.25 -8.44
C GLN A 8 -12.99 -10.60 -9.51
N THR A 9 -11.86 -9.88 -9.55
CA THR A 9 -10.83 -10.12 -10.58
C THR A 9 -9.52 -10.58 -9.97
N HIS A 10 -8.83 -9.69 -9.28
CA HIS A 10 -7.54 -9.97 -8.67
C HIS A 10 -7.17 -8.90 -7.63
N VAL A 11 -6.21 -9.28 -6.82
CA VAL A 11 -5.54 -8.51 -5.78
C VAL A 11 -4.03 -8.73 -5.93
N HIS A 12 -3.24 -7.90 -5.26
CA HIS A 12 -1.80 -8.12 -5.16
C HIS A 12 -1.37 -8.24 -3.71
N GLU A 13 -0.43 -9.14 -3.45
CA GLU A 13 0.33 -9.13 -2.21
C GLU A 13 1.26 -7.91 -2.18
N PHE A 14 1.61 -7.45 -0.99
CA PHE A 14 2.62 -6.43 -0.80
C PHE A 14 3.36 -6.63 0.52
N LEU A 15 4.59 -6.13 0.57
CA LEU A 15 5.35 -5.98 1.80
C LEU A 15 6.34 -4.82 1.66
N GLY A 16 6.74 -4.26 2.78
CA GLY A 16 7.68 -3.16 2.80
C GLY A 16 8.07 -2.73 4.21
N SER A 17 8.86 -1.67 4.25
CA SER A 17 9.22 -0.95 5.47
C SER A 17 9.00 0.53 5.26
N THR A 18 8.70 1.23 6.35
CA THR A 18 8.73 2.68 6.36
C THR A 18 10.17 3.18 6.40
N ARG A 19 10.37 4.45 6.03
CA ARG A 19 11.63 5.17 6.25
C ARG A 19 11.80 5.48 7.73
N LEU A 20 13.05 5.71 8.14
CA LEU A 20 13.34 6.14 9.51
C LEU A 20 12.66 7.48 9.81
N ALA A 21 12.04 7.58 10.99
CA ALA A 21 11.62 8.85 11.58
C ALA A 21 12.51 9.17 12.79
N GLU A 22 12.30 10.34 13.40
CA GLU A 22 12.89 10.70 14.69
C GLU A 22 14.43 10.54 14.77
N ILE A 23 15.10 10.83 13.65
CA ILE A 23 16.54 10.61 13.41
C ILE A 23 17.47 11.15 14.51
N GLN A 24 17.03 12.14 15.28
CA GLN A 24 17.84 12.80 16.31
C GLN A 24 17.48 12.38 17.75
N THR A 25 16.36 11.66 17.95
CA THR A 25 15.81 11.35 19.28
C THR A 25 15.67 9.85 19.48
N ASP A 26 14.89 9.18 18.64
CA ASP A 26 14.68 7.75 18.66
C ASP A 26 14.52 7.20 17.23
N PRO A 27 15.63 6.94 16.52
CA PRO A 27 15.55 6.57 15.11
C PRO A 27 14.99 5.15 14.93
N HIS A 28 13.75 5.05 14.45
CA HIS A 28 13.13 3.76 14.17
C HIS A 28 12.30 3.77 12.88
N ASN A 29 11.90 2.58 12.44
CA ASN A 29 10.95 2.37 11.35
C ASN A 29 10.04 1.18 11.68
N HIS A 30 9.04 0.97 10.82
CA HIS A 30 8.12 -0.15 10.93
C HIS A 30 8.10 -0.98 9.64
N ARG A 31 7.67 -2.23 9.75
CA ARG A 31 7.45 -3.15 8.62
C ARG A 31 5.96 -3.33 8.39
N PHE A 32 5.59 -3.75 7.19
CA PHE A 32 4.20 -4.09 6.87
C PHE A 32 4.16 -5.13 5.76
N ALA A 33 3.08 -5.92 5.75
CA ALA A 33 2.76 -6.86 4.70
C ALA A 33 1.25 -7.08 4.65
N GLY A 34 0.71 -7.42 3.48
CA GLY A 34 -0.71 -7.67 3.32
C GLY A 34 -1.11 -7.92 1.88
N ILE A 35 -2.43 -7.88 1.65
CA ILE A 35 -3.07 -8.06 0.36
C ILE A 35 -3.87 -6.79 0.06
N SER A 36 -3.79 -6.30 -1.17
CA SER A 36 -4.56 -5.13 -1.60
C SER A 36 -6.07 -5.42 -1.63
N GLY A 37 -6.88 -4.36 -1.69
CA GLY A 37 -8.27 -4.50 -2.13
C GLY A 37 -8.37 -4.94 -3.59
N GLU A 38 -9.59 -5.27 -4.03
CA GLU A 38 -9.89 -5.62 -5.41
C GLU A 38 -9.54 -4.51 -6.40
N ALA A 39 -9.24 -4.90 -7.64
CA ALA A 39 -8.95 -3.96 -8.72
C ALA A 39 -10.12 -2.99 -8.99
N ILE A 40 -9.81 -1.69 -8.97
CA ILE A 40 -10.75 -0.61 -9.25
C ILE A 40 -10.41 0.00 -10.62
N ARG A 41 -11.33 -0.10 -11.58
CA ARG A 41 -11.13 0.45 -12.93
C ARG A 41 -10.86 1.95 -12.90
N ARG A 42 -9.80 2.38 -13.60
CA ARG A 42 -9.43 3.79 -13.74
C ARG A 42 -8.87 4.06 -15.14
N GLY A 43 -9.72 4.60 -16.01
CA GLY A 43 -9.38 4.83 -17.41
C GLY A 43 -9.08 3.51 -18.15
N ASN A 44 -7.95 3.45 -18.85
CA ASN A 44 -7.46 2.26 -19.54
C ASN A 44 -6.67 1.28 -18.64
N SER A 45 -6.62 1.54 -17.33
CA SER A 45 -5.89 0.74 -16.34
C SER A 45 -6.78 0.45 -15.12
N HIS A 46 -6.18 0.09 -14.00
CA HIS A 46 -6.83 -0.06 -12.70
C HIS A 46 -5.86 0.30 -11.57
N VAL A 47 -6.41 0.49 -10.38
CA VAL A 47 -5.69 0.77 -9.13
C VAL A 47 -6.24 -0.13 -8.02
N HIS A 48 -5.54 -0.21 -6.90
CA HIS A 48 -6.03 -0.88 -5.70
C HIS A 48 -6.02 0.08 -4.52
N ASN A 49 -6.93 -0.14 -3.57
CA ASN A 49 -6.86 0.51 -2.26
C ASN A 49 -6.15 -0.42 -1.28
N ILE A 50 -5.26 0.14 -0.45
CA ILE A 50 -4.55 -0.57 0.62
C ILE A 50 -4.92 0.11 1.93
N ASN A 51 -5.39 -0.70 2.88
CA ASN A 51 -5.62 -0.30 4.26
C ASN A 51 -5.02 -1.36 5.17
N THR A 52 -3.91 -1.03 5.83
CA THR A 52 -3.16 -1.96 6.70
C THR A 52 -2.50 -1.22 7.84
N ASN A 53 -2.22 -1.94 8.93
CA ASN A 53 -1.31 -1.48 9.96
C ASN A 53 0.13 -1.86 9.60
N THR A 54 1.07 -1.11 10.12
CA THR A 54 2.44 -1.57 10.29
C THR A 54 2.53 -2.58 11.43
N ASP A 55 3.68 -3.24 11.57
CA ASP A 55 4.00 -4.01 12.76
C ASP A 55 4.08 -3.10 14.00
N PHE A 56 4.06 -3.78 15.16
CA PHE A 56 4.16 -3.14 16.46
C PHE A 56 5.62 -3.11 16.93
N SER A 57 6.12 -1.91 17.19
CA SER A 57 7.41 -1.67 17.84
C SER A 57 7.24 -0.42 18.70
N ASP A 58 6.82 -0.60 19.95
CA ASP A 58 6.27 0.44 20.86
C ASP A 58 4.91 1.02 20.43
N HIS A 59 4.79 1.40 19.16
CA HIS A 59 3.54 1.77 18.50
C HIS A 59 3.43 1.13 17.11
N PHE A 60 2.31 1.40 16.43
CA PHE A 60 2.09 1.07 15.03
C PHE A 60 1.43 2.26 14.34
N HIS A 61 1.56 2.35 13.02
CA HIS A 61 0.81 3.31 12.23
C HIS A 61 -0.12 2.62 11.22
N MET A 62 -1.12 3.35 10.74
CA MET A 62 -1.96 2.91 9.63
C MET A 62 -1.40 3.44 8.30
N ILE A 63 -1.52 2.61 7.28
CA ILE A 63 -1.33 2.95 5.87
C ILE A 63 -2.70 2.90 5.21
N ASN A 64 -3.15 4.02 4.66
CA ASN A 64 -4.36 4.13 3.85
C ASN A 64 -4.00 4.85 2.54
N VAL A 65 -3.93 4.10 1.45
CA VAL A 65 -3.38 4.62 0.18
C VAL A 65 -4.01 3.93 -1.02
N THR A 66 -4.11 4.65 -2.13
CA THR A 66 -4.45 4.10 -3.45
C THR A 66 -3.17 3.93 -4.26
N THR A 67 -3.00 2.78 -4.88
CA THR A 67 -1.80 2.49 -5.69
C THR A 67 -1.75 3.35 -6.96
N SER A 68 -0.59 3.38 -7.63
CA SER A 68 -0.50 3.85 -9.01
C SER A 68 -1.37 3.00 -9.95
N PRO A 69 -1.63 3.47 -11.19
CA PRO A 69 -2.06 2.58 -12.27
C PRO A 69 -1.09 1.41 -12.47
N ALA A 70 -1.59 0.32 -13.07
CA ALA A 70 -0.79 -0.87 -13.39
C ALA A 70 0.41 -0.53 -14.29
N ILE A 71 1.58 -1.06 -13.95
CA ILE A 71 2.84 -0.88 -14.67
C ILE A 71 3.26 -2.23 -15.24
N PRO A 72 3.27 -2.39 -16.58
CA PRO A 72 3.62 -3.66 -17.21
C PRO A 72 5.06 -4.07 -16.91
N VAL A 73 5.25 -5.35 -16.59
CA VAL A 73 6.58 -5.97 -16.40
C VAL A 73 6.83 -7.12 -17.38
N GLY A 74 6.01 -7.20 -18.45
CA GLY A 74 6.12 -8.19 -19.52
C GLY A 74 5.26 -9.44 -19.31
N ASN A 75 5.03 -10.20 -20.39
CA ASN A 75 4.24 -11.44 -20.39
C ASN A 75 2.84 -11.30 -19.78
N GLY A 76 2.19 -10.15 -19.97
CA GLY A 76 0.86 -9.88 -19.43
C GLY A 76 0.81 -9.66 -17.91
N ARG A 77 1.96 -9.49 -17.24
CA ARG A 77 2.06 -9.22 -15.79
C ARG A 77 2.31 -7.75 -15.52
N HIS A 78 1.90 -7.27 -14.35
CA HIS A 78 2.09 -5.90 -13.91
C HIS A 78 2.27 -5.81 -12.39
N VAL A 79 2.80 -4.68 -11.94
CA VAL A 79 2.85 -4.27 -10.53
C VAL A 79 2.19 -2.89 -10.39
N HIS A 80 1.96 -2.46 -9.15
CA HIS A 80 1.60 -1.10 -8.84
C HIS A 80 2.62 -0.48 -7.88
N PHE A 81 3.05 0.75 -8.16
CA PHE A 81 3.85 1.52 -7.21
C PHE A 81 2.97 2.19 -6.17
N VAL A 82 3.53 2.34 -4.98
CA VAL A 82 2.87 2.98 -3.85
C VAL A 82 3.88 3.85 -3.13
N SER A 83 3.52 5.09 -2.85
CA SER A 83 4.27 5.99 -1.98
C SER A 83 3.31 6.78 -1.11
N GLY A 84 3.68 7.07 0.12
CA GLY A 84 2.83 7.84 1.01
C GLY A 84 3.47 8.08 2.36
N VAL A 85 2.63 8.51 3.30
CA VAL A 85 3.00 8.79 4.69
C VAL A 85 1.98 8.09 5.58
N THR A 86 2.44 7.50 6.67
CA THR A 86 1.56 6.84 7.64
C THR A 86 0.67 7.85 8.39
N THR A 87 -0.32 7.36 9.12
CA THR A 87 -1.08 8.18 10.08
C THR A 87 -0.17 8.73 11.17
N LEU A 88 -0.53 9.89 11.76
CA LEU A 88 0.16 10.39 12.96
C LEU A 88 -0.12 9.45 14.14
N ASN A 89 0.94 8.92 14.74
CA ASN A 89 0.89 8.22 16.02
C ASN A 89 2.18 8.52 16.79
N ASP A 90 2.10 8.55 18.11
CA ASP A 90 3.22 8.90 19.00
C ASP A 90 4.01 10.15 18.56
N GLY A 91 3.28 11.19 18.13
CA GLY A 91 3.87 12.47 17.73
C GLY A 91 4.58 12.51 16.37
N HIS A 92 4.74 11.40 15.65
CA HIS A 92 5.43 11.37 14.36
C HIS A 92 4.74 10.51 13.28
N ARG A 93 5.33 10.50 12.09
CA ARG A 93 4.87 9.77 10.91
C ARG A 93 6.07 9.23 10.17
N HIS A 94 5.86 8.21 9.34
CA HIS A 94 6.89 7.71 8.44
C HIS A 94 6.45 7.82 6.98
N GLU A 95 7.40 8.24 6.13
CA GLU A 95 7.29 8.04 4.69
C GLU A 95 7.47 6.55 4.34
N PHE A 96 6.89 6.12 3.24
CA PHE A 96 7.13 4.79 2.68
C PHE A 96 7.05 4.81 1.14
N ILE A 97 7.73 3.84 0.53
CA ILE A 97 7.65 3.56 -0.91
C ILE A 97 7.83 2.06 -1.13
N PHE A 98 6.98 1.45 -1.96
CA PHE A 98 7.07 0.04 -2.33
C PHE A 98 6.37 -0.23 -3.67
N ALA A 99 6.54 -1.45 -4.18
CA ALA A 99 5.74 -1.98 -5.27
C ALA A 99 4.97 -3.21 -4.77
N THR A 100 3.79 -3.44 -5.33
CA THR A 100 3.08 -4.70 -5.11
C THR A 100 3.85 -5.88 -5.72
N LEU A 101 3.58 -7.09 -5.22
CA LEU A 101 4.07 -8.34 -5.82
C LEU A 101 3.20 -8.73 -7.02
N ILE A 102 3.67 -9.68 -7.81
CA ILE A 102 3.06 -10.14 -9.08
C ILE A 102 2.23 -11.40 -8.85
#